data_AF-A0A375YW86-F1
#
_entry.id   AF-A0A375YW86-F1
#
_cell.length_a   1.000
_cell.length_b   1.000
_cell.length_c   1.000
_cell.angle_alpha   90.00
_cell.angle_beta   90.00
_cell.angle_gamma   90.00
#
_symmetry.space_group_name_H-M   'P 1'
#
loop_
_entity.id
_entity.type
_entity.pdbx_description
1 polymer ?
#
loop_
_entity_poly.entity_id
_entity_poly.type
_entity_poly.pdbx_seq_one_letter_code
_entity_poly.pdbx_strand_id
1 'polypeptide(L)'
;MPEPLRVDPTELHLIAGRLEGHTSDFLAAHSGSHWRAAQVSIGSGAASAALRQMLCKWEDDGGHFAARLTKHAEDHREAAVRYINTDTVGADAIDAADPAP
;
A
#
# COMPACT_ATOMS: atom_id res chain seq x y z
N MET A 1 20.90 -20.87 7.86
CA MET A 1 21.09 -19.73 6.95
C MET A 1 19.78 -19.55 6.19
N PRO A 2 19.11 -18.39 6.26
CA PRO A 2 17.95 -18.13 5.43
C PRO A 2 18.37 -18.19 3.95
N GLU A 3 17.47 -18.70 3.10
CA GLU A 3 17.68 -18.77 1.67
C GLU A 3 17.85 -17.35 1.09
N PRO A 4 18.81 -17.10 0.18
CA PRO A 4 18.96 -15.79 -0.42
C PRO A 4 17.70 -15.42 -1.21
N LEU A 5 17.01 -14.37 -0.76
CA LEU A 5 15.87 -13.85 -1.50
C LEU A 5 16.37 -13.28 -2.84
N ARG A 6 15.96 -13.88 -3.95
CA ARG A 6 16.09 -13.27 -5.27
C ARG A 6 14.89 -12.37 -5.50
N VAL A 7 15.10 -11.06 -5.43
CA VAL A 7 14.06 -10.05 -5.64
C VAL A 7 14.36 -9.29 -6.91
N ASP A 8 13.38 -9.21 -7.81
CA ASP A 8 13.44 -8.36 -8.99
C ASP A 8 12.93 -6.95 -8.62
N PRO A 9 13.78 -5.91 -8.66
CA PRO A 9 13.37 -4.52 -8.39
C PRO A 9 12.28 -4.02 -9.34
N THR A 10 12.24 -4.54 -10.57
CA THR A 10 11.22 -4.21 -11.57
C THR A 10 9.85 -4.70 -11.12
N GLU A 11 9.77 -5.95 -10.64
CA GLU A 11 8.52 -6.50 -10.11
C GLU A 11 8.06 -5.74 -8.86
N LEU A 12 8.97 -5.32 -7.98
CA LEU A 12 8.62 -4.50 -6.82
C LEU A 12 7.99 -3.16 -7.23
N HIS A 13 8.52 -2.49 -8.25
CA HIS A 13 7.92 -1.26 -8.79
C HIS A 13 6.55 -1.50 -9.42
N LEU A 14 6.37 -2.60 -10.17
CA LEU A 14 5.08 -2.97 -10.75
C LEU A 14 4.04 -3.26 -9.66
N ILE A 15 4.42 -3.98 -8.61
CA ILE A 15 3.55 -4.27 -7.47
C ILE A 15 3.17 -2.97 -6.73
N ALA A 16 4.12 -2.07 -6.50
CA ALA A 16 3.85 -0.77 -5.90
C ALA A 16 2.80 0.02 -6.70
N GLY A 17 2.94 0.11 -8.02
CA GLY A 17 1.95 0.78 -8.87
C GLY A 17 0.57 0.12 -8.83
N ARG A 18 0.52 -1.21 -8.77
CA ARG A 18 -0.75 -1.95 -8.61
C ARG A 18 -1.42 -1.67 -7.26
N LEU A 19 -0.64 -1.59 -6.18
CA LEU A 19 -1.15 -1.27 -4.84
C LEU A 19 -1.75 0.14 -4.79
N GLU A 20 -1.16 1.12 -5.48
CA GLU A 20 -1.72 2.46 -5.59
C GLU A 20 -3.03 2.49 -6.38
N GLY A 21 -3.10 1.74 -7.49
CA GLY A 21 -4.33 1.54 -8.25
C GLY A 21 -5.43 0.96 -7.35
N HIS A 22 -5.13 -0.14 -6.65
CA HIS A 22 -6.06 -0.75 -5.70
C HIS A 22 -6.47 0.20 -4.56
N THR A 23 -5.57 1.05 -4.08
CA THR A 23 -5.89 2.04 -3.04
C THR A 23 -6.90 3.06 -3.56
N SER A 24 -6.71 3.53 -4.80
CA SER A 24 -7.63 4.47 -5.45
C SER A 24 -9.01 3.85 -5.67
N ASP A 25 -9.06 2.62 -6.20
CA ASP A 25 -10.29 1.87 -6.41
C ASP A 25 -11.03 1.60 -5.09
N PHE A 26 -10.28 1.21 -4.05
CA PHE A 26 -10.82 1.00 -2.72
C PHE A 26 -11.45 2.26 -2.15
N LEU A 27 -10.76 3.41 -2.20
CA LEU A 27 -11.29 4.68 -1.70
C LEU A 27 -12.57 5.08 -2.44
N ALA A 28 -12.57 4.99 -3.78
CA ALA A 28 -13.75 5.31 -4.58
C ALA A 28 -14.96 4.40 -4.21
N ALA A 29 -14.74 3.09 -4.11
CA ALA A 29 -15.77 2.14 -3.73
C ALA A 29 -16.26 2.33 -2.28
N HIS A 30 -15.34 2.60 -1.36
CA HIS A 30 -15.61 2.86 0.05
C HIS A 30 -16.47 4.10 0.20
N SER A 31 -16.02 5.26 -0.28
CA SER A 31 -16.76 6.52 -0.16
C SER A 31 -18.12 6.45 -0.87
N GLY A 32 -18.20 5.79 -2.02
CA GLY A 32 -19.48 5.57 -2.70
C GLY A 32 -20.46 4.69 -1.91
N SER A 33 -19.95 3.70 -1.18
CA SER A 33 -20.78 2.83 -0.34
C SER A 33 -21.16 3.51 0.99
N HIS A 34 -20.22 4.24 1.58
CA HIS A 34 -20.46 5.07 2.77
C HIS A 34 -21.54 6.11 2.51
N TRP A 35 -21.42 6.86 1.43
CA TRP A 35 -22.42 7.85 1.04
C TRP A 35 -23.81 7.23 0.93
N ARG A 36 -23.95 6.09 0.24
CA ARG A 36 -25.24 5.37 0.13
C ARG A 36 -25.79 4.94 1.48
N ALA A 37 -24.94 4.44 2.38
CA ALA A 37 -25.36 4.01 3.71
C ALA A 37 -25.73 5.20 4.61
N ALA A 38 -25.07 6.34 4.48
CA ALA A 38 -25.36 7.57 5.21
C ALA A 38 -26.74 8.16 4.88
N GLN A 39 -27.29 7.84 3.70
CA GLN A 39 -28.63 8.28 3.29
C GLN A 39 -29.77 7.45 3.90
N VAL A 40 -29.47 6.35 4.60
CA VAL A 40 -30.50 5.49 5.20
C VAL A 40 -31.08 6.15 6.45
N SER A 41 -32.39 6.43 6.43
CA SER A 41 -33.13 6.91 7.60
C SER A 41 -33.84 5.75 8.30
N ILE A 42 -33.31 5.33 9.45
CA ILE A 42 -33.92 4.29 10.30
C ILE A 42 -34.80 4.87 11.42
N GLY A 43 -35.39 6.06 11.19
CA GLY A 43 -36.20 6.76 12.19
C GLY A 43 -35.38 7.45 13.27
N SER A 44 -36.01 7.76 14.40
CA SER A 44 -35.40 8.46 15.55
C SER A 44 -35.00 7.49 16.67
N GLY A 45 -34.17 7.96 17.59
CA GLY A 45 -33.79 7.22 18.81
C GLY A 45 -32.49 6.44 18.70
N ALA A 46 -32.34 5.44 19.57
CA ALA A 46 -31.07 4.75 19.81
C ALA A 46 -30.50 4.04 18.57
N ALA A 47 -31.36 3.42 17.76
CA ALA A 47 -30.92 2.75 16.52
C ALA A 47 -30.26 3.74 15.54
N SER A 48 -30.89 4.89 15.34
CA SER A 48 -30.38 5.99 14.50
C SER A 48 -29.03 6.52 14.98
N ALA A 49 -28.86 6.65 16.30
CA ALA A 49 -27.58 7.06 16.89
C ALA A 49 -26.48 5.99 16.71
N ALA A 50 -26.82 4.72 16.90
CA ALA A 50 -25.91 3.60 16.69
C ALA A 50 -25.44 3.51 15.23
N LEU A 51 -26.35 3.67 14.26
CA LEU A 51 -25.99 3.68 12.84
C LEU A 51 -25.00 4.81 12.51
N ARG A 52 -25.23 6.03 13.02
CA ARG A 52 -24.27 7.14 12.82
C ARG A 52 -22.89 6.84 13.39
N GLN A 53 -22.82 6.24 14.59
CA GLN A 53 -21.53 5.83 15.17
C GLN A 53 -20.84 4.75 14.33
N MET A 54 -21.59 3.76 13.84
CA MET A 54 -21.05 2.72 12.96
C MET A 54 -20.53 3.31 11.64
N LEU A 55 -21.25 4.26 11.04
CA LEU A 55 -20.81 4.95 9.82
C LEU A 55 -19.56 5.80 10.05
N CYS A 56 -19.46 6.49 11.19
CA CYS A 56 -18.26 7.24 11.55
C CYS A 56 -17.05 6.30 11.68
N LYS A 57 -17.21 5.21 12.44
CA LYS A 57 -16.16 4.20 12.59
C LYS A 57 -15.77 3.57 11.26
N TRP A 58 -16.76 3.29 10.39
CA TRP A 58 -16.49 2.69 9.10
C TRP A 58 -15.69 3.61 8.18
N GLU A 59 -15.97 4.92 8.18
CA GLU A 59 -15.17 5.92 7.45
C GLU A 59 -13.71 5.94 7.96
N ASP A 60 -13.52 5.98 9.28
CA ASP A 60 -12.20 5.96 9.89
C ASP A 60 -11.42 4.68 9.53
N ASP A 61 -12.08 3.53 9.60
CA ASP A 61 -11.51 2.25 9.22
C ASP A 61 -11.12 2.24 7.72
N GLY A 62 -11.94 2.85 6.85
CA GLY A 62 -11.63 3.05 5.43
C GLY A 62 -10.33 3.84 5.24
N GLY A 63 -10.19 4.98 5.91
CA GLY A 63 -8.96 5.77 5.90
C GLY A 63 -7.73 4.98 6.36
N HIS A 64 -7.85 4.20 7.44
CA HIS A 64 -6.77 3.36 7.94
C HIS A 64 -6.34 2.28 6.93
N PHE A 65 -7.28 1.62 6.25
CA PHE A 65 -6.94 0.62 5.24
C PHE A 65 -6.25 1.23 4.02
N ALA A 66 -6.74 2.38 3.53
CA ALA A 66 -6.10 3.09 2.43
C ALA A 66 -4.66 3.49 2.79
N ALA A 67 -4.43 4.05 3.98
CA ALA A 67 -3.11 4.41 4.45
C ALA A 67 -2.14 3.21 4.52
N ARG A 68 -2.62 2.04 4.95
CA ARG A 68 -1.82 0.81 4.97
C ARG A 68 -1.42 0.33 3.58
N LEU A 69 -2.32 0.43 2.60
CA LEU A 69 -2.02 0.04 1.21
C LEU A 69 -1.01 1.00 0.57
N THR A 70 -1.18 2.31 0.78
CA THR A 70 -0.20 3.32 0.34
C THR A 70 1.17 3.06 0.95
N LYS A 71 1.25 2.85 2.27
CA LYS A 71 2.49 2.51 2.95
C LYS A 71 3.15 1.27 2.35
N HIS A 72 2.37 0.25 2.02
CA HIS A 72 2.91 -0.97 1.43
C HIS A 72 3.49 -0.74 0.03
N ALA A 73 2.88 0.14 -0.76
CA ALA A 73 3.41 0.55 -2.06
C ALA A 73 4.73 1.33 -1.91
N GLU A 74 4.81 2.23 -0.93
CA GLU A 74 6.03 2.96 -0.59
C GLU A 74 7.16 2.01 -0.16
N ASP A 75 6.87 1.07 0.74
CA ASP A 75 7.83 0.08 1.22
C ASP A 75 8.39 -0.77 0.04
N HIS A 76 7.55 -1.11 -0.96
CA HIS A 76 7.99 -1.81 -2.18
C HIS A 76 8.92 -0.97 -3.05
N ARG A 77 8.62 0.33 -3.22
CA ARG A 77 9.51 1.24 -3.96
C ARG A 77 10.84 1.40 -3.26
N GLU A 78 10.81 1.59 -1.94
CA GLU A 78 12.03 1.74 -1.16
C GLU A 78 12.87 0.46 -1.25
N ALA A 79 12.25 -0.71 -1.12
CA ALA A 79 12.94 -1.99 -1.29
C ALA A 79 13.60 -2.11 -2.67
N ALA A 80 12.90 -1.75 -3.75
CA ALA A 80 13.44 -1.79 -5.11
C ALA A 80 14.68 -0.89 -5.26
N VAL A 81 14.62 0.35 -4.74
CA VAL A 81 15.76 1.27 -4.75
C VAL A 81 16.96 0.69 -3.98
N ARG A 82 16.71 0.08 -2.81
CA ARG A 82 17.77 -0.56 -2.02
C ARG A 82 18.43 -1.73 -2.76
N TYR A 83 17.65 -2.56 -3.45
CA TYR A 83 18.19 -3.65 -4.26
C TYR A 83 19.06 -3.14 -5.42
N ILE A 84 18.59 -2.14 -6.17
CA ILE A 84 19.35 -1.54 -7.28
C ILE A 84 20.67 -0.96 -6.78
N ASN A 85 20.65 -0.21 -5.67
CA ASN A 85 21.85 0.38 -5.10
C ASN A 85 22.84 -0.69 -4.62
N THR A 86 22.34 -1.76 -3.99
CA THR A 86 23.20 -2.86 -3.52
C THR A 86 23.85 -3.59 -4.68
N ASP A 87 23.10 -3.84 -5.76
CA ASP A 87 23.62 -4.50 -6.97
C ASP A 87 24.68 -3.64 -7.67
N THR A 88 24.44 -2.32 -7.77
CA THR A 88 25.39 -1.37 -8.37
C THR A 88 26.69 -1.30 -7.58
N VAL A 89 26.60 -1.12 -6.25
CA VAL A 89 27.78 -1.10 -5.37
C VAL A 89 28.54 -2.43 -5.41
N GLY A 90 27.81 -3.55 -5.51
CA GLY A 90 28.40 -4.88 -5.68
C GLY A 90 29.17 -5.01 -6.99
N ALA A 91 28.59 -4.56 -8.11
CA ALA A 91 29.23 -4.56 -9.42
C ALA A 91 30.49 -3.70 -9.44
N ASP A 92 30.43 -2.47 -8.94
CA ASP A 92 31.60 -1.57 -8.85
C ASP A 92 32.74 -2.19 -8.02
N ALA A 93 32.41 -2.89 -6.94
CA ALA A 93 33.41 -3.56 -6.10
C ALA A 93 34.05 -4.77 -6.80
N ILE A 94 33.30 -5.49 -7.64
CA ILE A 94 33.82 -6.58 -8.47
C ILE A 94 34.74 -6.02 -9.55
N ASP A 95 34.30 -4.99 -10.27
CA ASP A 95 35.09 -4.32 -11.32
C ASP A 95 36.39 -3.74 -10.75
N ALA A 96 36.35 -3.17 -9.53
CA ALA A 96 37.55 -2.66 -8.85
C ALA A 96 38.49 -3.78 -8.35
N ALA A 97 37.96 -4.98 -8.10
CA ALA A 97 38.73 -6.13 -7.63
C ALA A 97 39.34 -6.96 -8.77
N ASP A 98 38.94 -6.70 -10.02
CA ASP A 98 39.52 -7.29 -11.24
C ASP A 98 40.47 -6.27 -11.92
N PRO A 99 41.71 -6.10 -11.45
CA PRO A 99 42.68 -5.27 -12.16
C PRO A 99 42.95 -5.92 -13.52
N ALA A 100 42.61 -5.19 -14.59
CA ALA A 100 42.86 -5.60 -15.97
C ALA A 100 44.29 -6.17 -16.16
N PRO A 101 44.47 -7.19 -17.03
CA PRO A 101 45.76 -7.83 -17.27
C PRO A 101 46.83 -6.90 -17.83
#